data_AF-U2AXW0-F1
#
_entry.id   AF-U2AXW0-F1
#
_cell.length_a   1.000
_cell.length_b   1.000
_cell.length_c   1.000
_cell.angle_alpha   90.00
_cell.angle_beta   90.00
_cell.angle_gamma   90.00
#
_symmetry.space_group_name_H-M   'P 1'
#
loop_
_entity.id
_entity.type
_entity.pdbx_description
1 polymer ?
#
loop_
_entity_poly.entity_id
_entity_poly.type
_entity_poly.pdbx_seq_one_letter_code
_entity_poly.pdbx_strand_id
1 'polypeptide(L)'
;GLEALLALSSRPPLNLGEQIRALKAYPYGCLEQTTSGLYPSLYADAASLERLGLEGEPDEQRRESIELGIERLLGMQRHSGGFGLWSAESEEEYWLTAYVTDFLLRAREQGFGVPAEALKKASDRLLRYLQQSSLIEASYSEDFAHTRFAVQAYAGYVLARSQQAPLGALRSLFERRSEAR
;
A
#
# COMPACT_ATOMS: atom_id res chain seq x y z
N GLY A 1 29.41 3.94 -14.99
CA GLY A 1 29.81 5.35 -15.21
C GLY A 1 28.87 6.24 -14.41
N LEU A 2 29.19 7.52 -14.22
CA LEU A 2 28.19 8.47 -13.71
C LEU A 2 27.17 8.72 -14.82
N GLU A 3 25.89 8.54 -14.52
CA GLU A 3 24.77 8.85 -15.42
C GLU A 3 24.03 10.09 -14.90
N ALA A 4 23.54 10.93 -15.80
CA ALA A 4 22.77 12.13 -15.49
C ALA A 4 21.56 12.24 -16.42
N LEU A 5 20.41 12.64 -15.89
CA LEU A 5 19.13 12.71 -16.60
C LEU A 5 18.58 14.14 -16.52
N LEU A 6 18.29 14.76 -17.68
CA LEU A 6 17.74 16.12 -17.79
C LEU A 6 16.31 16.08 -18.29
N ALA A 7 15.36 16.60 -17.51
CA ALA A 7 13.96 16.74 -17.90
C ALA A 7 13.57 18.23 -18.04
N LEU A 8 12.96 18.59 -19.17
CA LEU A 8 12.46 19.94 -19.46
C LEU A 8 10.94 19.90 -19.64
N SER A 9 10.21 20.80 -18.99
CA SER A 9 8.75 20.85 -19.04
C SER A 9 8.24 22.28 -18.92
N SER A 10 7.15 22.59 -19.63
CA SER A 10 6.41 23.85 -19.50
C SER A 10 5.38 23.83 -18.35
N ARG A 11 5.35 22.75 -17.57
CA ARG A 11 4.58 22.56 -16.33
C ARG A 11 5.51 22.04 -15.22
N PRO A 12 5.20 22.23 -13.92
CA PRO A 12 6.02 21.69 -12.83
C PRO A 12 6.32 20.20 -13.07
N PRO A 13 7.59 19.81 -13.32
CA PRO A 13 7.91 18.45 -13.69
C PRO A 13 8.01 17.56 -12.44
N LEU A 14 7.46 16.35 -12.52
CA LEU A 14 7.77 15.25 -11.61
C LEU A 14 8.60 14.22 -12.39
N ASN A 15 9.80 13.92 -11.91
CA ASN A 15 10.67 12.93 -12.55
C ASN A 15 10.26 11.50 -12.13
N LEU A 16 9.22 10.97 -12.78
CA LEU A 16 8.70 9.63 -12.50
C LEU A 16 9.73 8.52 -12.77
N GLY A 17 10.61 8.69 -13.76
CA GLY A 17 11.64 7.72 -14.10
C GLY A 17 12.59 7.44 -12.94
N GLU A 18 13.08 8.50 -12.28
CA GLU A 18 13.94 8.36 -11.10
C GLU A 18 13.23 7.68 -9.92
N GLN A 19 11.94 7.98 -9.70
CA GLN A 19 11.18 7.36 -8.61
C GLN A 19 11.00 5.85 -8.84
N ILE A 20 10.70 5.43 -10.08
CA ILE A 20 10.57 4.01 -10.42
C ILE A 20 11.92 3.30 -10.29
N ARG A 21 13.02 3.93 -10.70
CA ARG A 21 14.37 3.35 -10.53
C ARG A 21 14.72 3.14 -9.07
N ALA A 22 14.42 4.12 -8.21
CA ALA A 22 14.65 4.03 -6.77
C ALA A 22 13.85 2.87 -6.13
N LEU A 23 12.61 2.66 -6.59
CA LEU A 23 11.76 1.55 -6.14
C LEU A 23 12.26 0.19 -6.63
N LYS A 24 12.76 0.09 -7.87
CA LYS A 24 13.31 -1.17 -8.43
C LYS A 24 14.62 -1.60 -7.76
N ALA A 25 15.44 -0.65 -7.33
CA ALA A 25 16.78 -0.93 -6.77
C ALA A 25 16.76 -1.39 -5.31
N TYR A 26 15.59 -1.48 -4.66
CA TYR A 26 15.50 -1.69 -3.22
C TYR A 26 15.67 -3.18 -2.85
N PRO A 27 16.76 -3.59 -2.16
CA PRO A 27 17.11 -5.00 -1.98
C PRO A 27 16.44 -5.66 -0.76
N TYR A 28 15.66 -4.90 0.02
CA TYR A 28 15.04 -5.36 1.26
C TYR A 28 13.56 -5.69 1.04
N GLY A 29 13.10 -6.79 1.63
CA GLY A 29 11.78 -7.38 1.40
C GLY A 29 10.81 -7.25 2.57
N CYS A 30 10.83 -6.11 3.27
CA CYS A 30 9.80 -5.81 4.27
C CYS A 30 8.45 -5.53 3.57
N LEU A 31 7.38 -5.52 4.34
CA LEU A 31 6.02 -5.29 3.86
C LEU A 31 5.87 -4.00 3.04
N GLU A 32 6.37 -2.88 3.57
CA GLU A 32 6.30 -1.57 2.90
C GLU A 32 7.09 -1.58 1.59
N GLN A 33 8.35 -2.01 1.65
CA GLN A 33 9.27 -2.00 0.52
C GLN A 33 8.77 -2.88 -0.62
N THR A 34 8.26 -4.06 -0.28
CA THR A 34 7.67 -4.99 -1.25
C THR A 34 6.44 -4.35 -1.91
N THR A 35 5.55 -3.76 -1.13
CA THR A 35 4.34 -3.11 -1.67
C THR A 35 4.70 -1.92 -2.56
N SER A 36 5.57 -1.04 -2.08
CA SER A 36 6.05 0.15 -2.79
C SER A 36 6.76 -0.21 -4.10
N GLY A 37 7.58 -1.25 -4.10
CA GLY A 37 8.28 -1.75 -5.29
C GLY A 37 7.34 -2.34 -6.36
N LEU A 38 6.19 -2.90 -5.96
CA LEU A 38 5.21 -3.49 -6.88
C LEU A 38 4.26 -2.46 -7.50
N TYR A 39 4.03 -1.33 -6.85
CA TYR A 39 3.10 -0.29 -7.34
C TYR A 39 3.41 0.17 -8.78
N PRO A 40 4.67 0.50 -9.14
CA PRO A 40 5.01 0.83 -10.52
C PRO A 40 4.64 -0.27 -11.51
N SER A 41 5.03 -1.52 -11.23
CA SER A 41 4.77 -2.67 -12.11
C SER A 41 3.28 -2.96 -12.30
N LEU A 42 2.45 -2.59 -11.31
CA LEU A 42 0.99 -2.71 -11.41
C LEU A 42 0.38 -1.77 -12.45
N TYR A 43 0.97 -0.59 -12.69
CA TYR A 43 0.42 0.46 -13.57
C TYR A 43 1.25 0.77 -14.83
N ALA A 44 2.52 0.39 -14.85
CA ALA A 44 3.43 0.66 -15.97
C ALA A 44 3.79 -0.65 -16.67
N ASP A 45 3.39 -0.76 -17.94
CA ASP A 45 3.88 -1.78 -18.87
C ASP A 45 5.23 -1.36 -19.48
N ALA A 46 5.82 -2.26 -20.28
CA ALA A 46 7.11 -2.01 -20.93
C ALA A 46 7.10 -0.73 -21.79
N ALA A 47 6.02 -0.51 -22.54
CA ALA A 47 5.88 0.68 -23.38
C ALA A 47 5.81 1.97 -22.54
N SER A 48 5.19 1.92 -21.35
CA SER A 48 5.12 3.05 -20.43
C SER A 48 6.46 3.36 -19.78
N LEU A 49 7.24 2.33 -19.44
CA LEU A 49 8.59 2.47 -18.91
C LEU A 49 9.55 3.03 -19.98
N GLU A 50 9.44 2.56 -21.23
CA GLU A 50 10.26 3.04 -22.34
C GLU A 50 10.05 4.55 -22.59
N ARG A 51 8.79 5.04 -22.52
CA ARG A 51 8.48 6.48 -22.61
C ARG A 51 9.11 7.31 -21.48
N LEU A 52 9.46 6.68 -20.36
CA LEU A 52 10.15 7.29 -19.22
C LEU A 52 11.68 7.10 -19.28
N GLY A 53 12.21 6.51 -20.35
CA GLY A 53 13.64 6.21 -20.49
C GLY A 53 14.11 5.08 -19.57
N LEU A 54 13.20 4.19 -19.18
CA LEU A 54 13.48 3.02 -18.35
C LEU A 54 13.36 1.74 -19.15
N GLU A 55 14.21 0.77 -18.84
CA GLU A 55 14.10 -0.57 -19.39
C GLU A 55 12.89 -1.28 -18.76
N GLY A 56 11.93 -1.64 -19.61
CA GLY A 56 10.77 -2.45 -19.24
C GLY A 56 11.08 -3.93 -19.35
N GLU A 57 10.36 -4.74 -18.58
CA GLU A 57 10.41 -6.20 -18.66
C GLU A 57 9.27 -6.73 -19.52
N PRO A 58 9.41 -7.91 -20.16
CA PRO A 58 8.31 -8.57 -20.84
C PRO A 58 7.08 -8.73 -19.93
N ASP A 59 5.88 -8.60 -20.51
CA ASP A 59 4.64 -8.61 -19.74
C ASP A 59 4.42 -9.87 -18.90
N GLU A 60 4.89 -11.03 -19.39
CA GLU A 60 4.84 -12.29 -18.66
C GLU A 60 5.72 -12.25 -17.41
N GLN A 61 6.97 -11.81 -17.55
CA GLN A 61 7.91 -11.65 -16.43
C GLN A 61 7.43 -10.61 -15.41
N ARG A 62 6.85 -9.50 -15.88
CA ARG A 62 6.22 -8.49 -15.03
C ARG A 62 5.06 -9.09 -14.23
N ARG A 63 4.21 -9.89 -14.86
CA ARG A 63 3.09 -10.56 -14.20
C ARG A 63 3.55 -11.54 -13.13
N GLU A 64 4.49 -12.42 -13.47
CA GLU A 64 5.09 -13.37 -12.54
C GLU A 64 5.68 -12.65 -11.31
N SER A 65 6.39 -11.55 -11.53
CA SER A 65 6.98 -10.74 -10.45
C SER A 65 5.92 -10.15 -9.52
N ILE A 66 4.77 -9.72 -10.06
CA ILE A 66 3.65 -9.21 -9.26
C ILE A 66 2.99 -10.34 -8.47
N GLU A 67 2.80 -11.52 -9.07
CA GLU A 67 2.22 -12.69 -8.40
C GLU A 67 3.09 -13.16 -7.24
N LEU A 68 4.41 -13.31 -7.46
CA LEU A 68 5.37 -13.61 -6.40
C LEU A 68 5.39 -12.54 -5.30
N GLY A 69 5.27 -11.27 -5.69
CA GLY A 69 5.15 -10.15 -4.77
C GLY A 69 3.89 -10.24 -3.90
N ILE A 70 2.74 -10.55 -4.49
CA ILE A 70 1.48 -10.76 -3.77
C ILE A 70 1.62 -11.94 -2.79
N GLU A 71 2.19 -13.06 -3.21
CA GLU A 71 2.43 -14.21 -2.33
C GLU A 71 3.31 -13.83 -1.13
N ARG A 72 4.38 -13.06 -1.38
CA ARG A 72 5.25 -12.54 -0.33
C ARG A 72 4.48 -11.67 0.67
N LEU A 73 3.63 -10.75 0.19
CA LEU A 73 2.78 -9.91 1.04
C LEU A 73 1.83 -10.76 1.89
N LEU A 74 1.19 -11.77 1.29
CA LEU A 74 0.27 -12.67 1.99
C LEU A 74 0.98 -13.51 3.06
N GLY A 75 2.24 -13.88 2.85
CA GLY A 75 3.08 -14.52 3.86
C GLY A 75 3.35 -13.66 5.11
N MET A 76 3.11 -12.35 5.02
CA MET A 76 3.21 -11.42 6.15
C MET A 76 1.85 -11.11 6.81
N GLN A 77 0.76 -11.74 6.33
CA GLN A 77 -0.56 -11.57 6.92
C GLN A 77 -0.70 -12.34 8.24
N ARG A 78 -0.99 -11.63 9.32
CA ARG A 78 -1.25 -12.17 10.66
C ARG A 78 -2.58 -12.90 10.71
N HIS A 79 -2.75 -13.78 11.70
CA HIS A 79 -4.04 -14.43 11.96
C HIS A 79 -5.19 -13.43 12.22
N SER A 80 -4.87 -12.24 12.77
CA SER A 80 -5.81 -11.15 12.99
C SER A 80 -6.39 -10.54 11.70
N GLY A 81 -5.78 -10.84 10.54
CA GLY A 81 -6.10 -10.30 9.23
C GLY A 81 -5.26 -9.09 8.82
N GLY A 82 -4.57 -8.42 9.76
CA GLY A 82 -3.61 -7.37 9.43
C GLY A 82 -2.25 -7.94 9.05
N PHE A 83 -1.26 -7.06 8.89
CA PHE A 83 0.06 -7.44 8.38
C PHE A 83 1.17 -7.04 9.35
N GLY A 84 2.17 -7.91 9.47
CA GLY A 84 3.41 -7.61 10.18
C GLY A 84 4.50 -7.14 9.22
N LEU A 85 5.52 -6.45 9.74
CA LEU A 85 6.56 -5.83 8.91
C LEU A 85 7.42 -6.84 8.12
N TRP A 86 7.67 -8.03 8.68
CA TRP A 86 8.57 -9.03 8.10
C TRP A 86 7.95 -10.41 7.91
N SER A 87 6.97 -10.76 8.76
CA SER A 87 6.28 -12.05 8.78
C SER A 87 4.93 -11.95 9.50
N ALA A 88 4.14 -13.02 9.45
CA ALA A 88 2.87 -13.15 10.17
C ALA A 88 3.01 -13.16 11.71
N GLU A 89 4.22 -13.38 12.23
CA GLU A 89 4.54 -13.38 13.66
C GLU A 89 5.00 -12.00 14.13
N SER A 90 5.48 -11.14 13.22
CA SER A 90 5.90 -9.76 13.54
C SER A 90 4.74 -8.94 14.07
N GLU A 91 5.00 -7.99 14.98
CA GLU A 91 3.98 -7.05 15.46
C GLU A 91 3.21 -6.39 14.33
N GLU A 92 1.95 -6.06 14.61
CA GLU A 92 1.03 -5.57 13.60
C GLU A 92 1.32 -4.13 13.21
N GLU A 93 1.46 -3.91 11.90
CA GLU A 93 1.68 -2.59 11.32
C GLU A 93 0.35 -2.02 10.83
N TYR A 94 -0.30 -1.19 11.64
CA TYR A 94 -1.68 -0.75 11.39
C TYR A 94 -1.84 0.08 10.11
N TRP A 95 -0.93 1.03 9.87
CA TRP A 95 -0.97 1.87 8.68
C TRP A 95 -0.57 1.06 7.44
N LEU A 96 0.45 0.21 7.54
CA LEU A 96 0.86 -0.65 6.43
C LEU A 96 -0.18 -1.73 6.12
N THR A 97 -0.97 -2.16 7.10
CA THR A 97 -2.13 -3.03 6.86
C THR A 97 -3.12 -2.36 5.91
N ALA A 98 -3.41 -1.07 6.08
CA ALA A 98 -4.25 -0.32 5.13
C ALA A 98 -3.56 -0.17 3.76
N TYR A 99 -2.27 0.16 3.74
CA TYR A 99 -1.48 0.32 2.52
C TYR A 99 -1.44 -0.93 1.64
N VAL A 100 -1.15 -2.09 2.24
CA VAL A 100 -1.09 -3.38 1.56
C VAL A 100 -2.48 -3.83 1.13
N THR A 101 -3.50 -3.60 1.96
CA THR A 101 -4.88 -3.91 1.57
C THR A 101 -5.32 -3.08 0.36
N ASP A 102 -4.97 -1.80 0.29
CA ASP A 102 -5.24 -0.96 -0.88
C ASP A 102 -4.54 -1.52 -2.13
N PHE A 103 -3.26 -1.91 -2.00
CA PHE A 103 -2.51 -2.54 -3.09
C PHE A 103 -3.17 -3.84 -3.57
N LEU A 104 -3.50 -4.75 -2.66
CA LEU A 104 -4.12 -6.04 -2.99
C LEU A 104 -5.49 -5.88 -3.65
N LEU A 105 -6.29 -4.89 -3.22
CA LEU A 105 -7.55 -4.56 -3.87
C LEU A 105 -7.31 -4.06 -5.31
N ARG A 106 -6.34 -3.16 -5.52
CA ARG A 106 -5.96 -2.66 -6.85
C ARG A 106 -5.40 -3.77 -7.73
N ALA A 107 -4.59 -4.67 -7.19
CA ALA A 107 -4.07 -5.82 -7.91
C ALA A 107 -5.21 -6.71 -8.43
N ARG A 108 -6.21 -6.99 -7.58
CA ARG A 108 -7.40 -7.71 -8.00
C ARG A 108 -8.22 -6.97 -9.06
N GLU A 109 -8.36 -5.65 -8.95
CA GLU A 109 -9.02 -4.81 -9.97
C GLU A 109 -8.30 -4.88 -11.34
N GLN A 110 -6.97 -5.05 -11.34
CA GLN A 110 -6.15 -5.24 -12.55
C GLN A 110 -6.11 -6.70 -13.04
N GLY A 111 -6.87 -7.61 -12.41
CA GLY A 111 -7.00 -9.00 -12.83
C GLY A 111 -5.95 -9.97 -12.24
N PHE A 112 -5.15 -9.54 -11.27
CA PHE A 112 -4.23 -10.45 -10.56
C PHE A 112 -4.97 -11.34 -9.55
N GLY A 113 -4.48 -12.57 -9.38
CA GLY A 113 -5.01 -13.53 -8.43
C GLY A 113 -4.73 -13.10 -6.99
N VAL A 114 -5.77 -12.64 -6.28
CA VAL A 114 -5.68 -12.38 -4.84
C VAL A 114 -6.73 -13.21 -4.10
N PRO A 115 -6.36 -14.08 -3.14
CA PRO A 115 -7.30 -14.92 -2.41
C PRO A 115 -8.39 -14.11 -1.71
N ALA A 116 -9.65 -14.44 -1.98
CA ALA A 116 -10.80 -13.71 -1.46
C ALA A 116 -10.85 -13.68 0.08
N GLU A 117 -10.50 -14.80 0.72
CA GLU A 117 -10.46 -14.90 2.19
C GLU A 117 -9.37 -14.02 2.81
N ALA A 118 -8.20 -13.90 2.18
CA ALA A 118 -7.14 -13.02 2.67
C ALA A 118 -7.57 -11.56 2.63
N LEU A 119 -8.17 -11.13 1.51
CA LEU A 119 -8.73 -9.78 1.35
C LEU A 119 -9.89 -9.52 2.30
N LYS A 120 -10.75 -10.50 2.53
CA LYS A 120 -11.86 -10.40 3.49
C LYS A 120 -11.32 -10.15 4.90
N LYS A 121 -10.37 -10.98 5.36
CA LYS A 121 -9.74 -10.80 6.68
C LYS A 121 -9.06 -9.45 6.84
N ALA A 122 -8.36 -8.98 5.80
CA ALA A 122 -7.72 -7.67 5.80
C ALA A 122 -8.77 -6.54 5.90
N SER A 123 -9.85 -6.63 5.12
CA SER A 123 -10.95 -5.65 5.15
C SER A 123 -11.68 -5.65 6.50
N ASP A 124 -11.94 -6.83 7.07
CA ASP A 124 -12.51 -6.98 8.41
C ASP A 124 -11.59 -6.35 9.47
N ARG A 125 -10.26 -6.45 9.29
CA ARG A 125 -9.28 -5.78 10.16
C ARG A 125 -9.34 -4.25 10.03
N LEU A 126 -9.40 -3.72 8.80
CA LEU A 126 -9.57 -2.28 8.58
C LEU A 126 -10.87 -1.74 9.17
N LEU A 127 -11.95 -2.53 9.11
CA LEU A 127 -13.24 -2.14 9.70
C LEU A 127 -13.11 -1.98 11.21
N ARG A 128 -12.38 -2.90 11.87
CA ARG A 128 -12.06 -2.78 13.29
C ARG A 128 -11.25 -1.53 13.62
N TYR A 129 -10.27 -1.15 12.79
CA TYR A 129 -9.53 0.11 12.98
C TYR A 129 -10.46 1.31 12.91
N LEU A 130 -11.29 1.37 11.87
CA LEU A 130 -12.22 2.47 11.66
C LEU A 130 -13.21 2.62 12.82
N GLN A 131 -13.67 1.52 13.41
CA GLN A 131 -14.64 1.52 14.50
C GLN A 131 -14.01 1.69 15.89
N GLN A 132 -12.77 1.22 16.10
CA GLN A 132 -12.14 1.15 17.42
C GLN A 132 -10.67 1.62 17.35
N SER A 133 -10.47 2.92 17.60
CA SER A 133 -9.14 3.54 17.57
C SER A 133 -8.17 2.99 18.63
N SER A 134 -8.69 2.45 19.74
CA SER A 134 -7.87 1.91 20.82
C SER A 134 -7.12 0.62 20.46
N LEU A 135 -7.50 -0.04 19.35
CA LEU A 135 -6.77 -1.20 18.83
C LEU A 135 -5.43 -0.81 18.18
N ILE A 136 -5.26 0.47 17.85
CA ILE A 136 -4.07 0.97 17.19
C ILE A 136 -3.09 1.41 18.28
N GLU A 137 -2.07 0.58 18.46
CA GLU A 137 -0.93 0.88 19.31
C GLU A 137 0.02 1.80 18.56
N ALA A 138 0.26 2.99 19.10
CA ALA A 138 1.11 4.01 18.50
C ALA A 138 2.37 4.23 19.35
N SER A 139 2.91 3.17 19.95
CA SER A 139 3.95 3.20 20.99
C SER A 139 5.24 3.93 20.60
N TYR A 140 5.50 4.10 19.30
CA TYR A 140 6.66 4.82 18.75
C TYR A 140 6.34 6.25 18.29
N SER A 141 5.11 6.74 18.47
CA SER A 141 4.68 8.08 18.10
C SER A 141 4.59 8.99 19.31
N GLU A 142 4.99 10.25 19.16
CA GLU A 142 4.77 11.28 20.19
C GLU A 142 3.31 11.79 20.19
N ASP A 143 2.62 11.68 19.05
CA ASP A 143 1.21 12.03 18.91
C ASP A 143 0.36 10.79 18.58
N PHE A 144 -0.11 10.14 19.64
CA PHE A 144 -0.96 8.96 19.51
C PHE A 144 -2.30 9.25 18.83
N ALA A 145 -2.89 10.44 19.06
CA ALA A 145 -4.18 10.79 18.50
C ALA A 145 -4.06 10.94 16.98
N HIS A 146 -3.01 11.64 16.54
CA HIS A 146 -2.69 11.82 15.12
C HIS A 146 -2.42 10.48 14.42
N THR A 147 -1.58 9.61 14.99
CA THR A 147 -1.29 8.30 14.40
C THR A 147 -2.55 7.45 14.26
N ARG A 148 -3.39 7.41 15.30
CA ARG A 148 -4.68 6.71 15.27
C ARG A 148 -5.58 7.29 14.19
N PHE A 149 -5.69 8.61 14.12
CA PHE A 149 -6.49 9.29 13.11
C PHE A 149 -6.01 8.93 11.68
N ALA A 150 -4.71 8.97 11.42
CA ALA A 150 -4.13 8.65 10.12
C ALA A 150 -4.44 7.21 9.67
N VAL A 151 -4.30 6.23 10.58
CA VAL A 151 -4.67 4.84 10.31
C VAL A 151 -6.17 4.71 10.03
N GLN A 152 -7.02 5.31 10.87
CA GLN A 152 -8.48 5.26 10.70
C GLN A 152 -8.93 5.90 9.38
N ALA A 153 -8.33 7.03 9.02
CA ALA A 153 -8.61 7.73 7.77
C ALA A 153 -8.24 6.88 6.57
N TYR A 154 -7.05 6.25 6.58
CA TYR A 154 -6.65 5.41 5.46
C TYR A 154 -7.49 4.14 5.38
N ALA A 155 -7.77 3.48 6.51
CA ALA A 155 -8.69 2.33 6.57
C ALA A 155 -10.08 2.69 6.02
N GLY A 156 -10.63 3.84 6.41
CA GLY A 156 -11.90 4.35 5.91
C GLY A 156 -11.90 4.60 4.40
N TYR A 157 -10.83 5.18 3.86
CA TYR A 157 -10.64 5.38 2.42
C TYR A 157 -10.65 4.04 1.67
N VAL A 158 -9.85 3.07 2.11
CA VAL A 158 -9.74 1.76 1.45
C VAL A 158 -11.07 1.02 1.48
N LEU A 159 -11.77 1.01 2.62
CA LEU A 159 -13.10 0.41 2.74
C LEU A 159 -14.16 1.13 1.90
N ALA A 160 -14.06 2.44 1.72
CA ALA A 160 -15.01 3.19 0.91
C ALA A 160 -14.89 2.81 -0.58
N ARG A 161 -13.67 2.53 -1.07
CA ARG A 161 -13.44 2.05 -2.44
C ARG A 161 -14.15 0.73 -2.73
N SER A 162 -14.25 -0.16 -1.73
CA SER A 162 -14.95 -1.44 -1.84
C SER A 162 -16.41 -1.41 -1.39
N GLN A 163 -16.99 -0.23 -1.11
CA GLN A 163 -18.35 -0.05 -0.57
C GLN A 163 -18.59 -0.75 0.78
N GLN A 164 -17.55 -0.87 1.60
CA GLN A 164 -17.58 -1.55 2.91
C GLN A 164 -17.47 -0.59 4.10
N ALA A 165 -17.25 0.71 3.88
CA ALA A 165 -17.14 1.70 4.94
C ALA A 165 -18.50 2.12 5.49
N PRO A 166 -18.83 1.89 6.78
CA PRO A 166 -20.08 2.37 7.37
C PRO A 166 -20.07 3.90 7.50
N LEU A 167 -21.09 4.55 6.95
CA LEU A 167 -21.19 6.02 6.95
C LEU A 167 -21.16 6.63 8.36
N GLY A 168 -21.74 5.93 9.35
CA GLY A 168 -21.69 6.37 10.75
C GLY A 168 -20.26 6.45 11.31
N ALA A 169 -19.41 5.48 10.97
CA ALA A 169 -18.03 5.45 11.42
C ALA A 169 -17.20 6.55 10.75
N LEU A 170 -17.42 6.81 9.44
CA LEU A 170 -16.79 7.92 8.73
C LEU A 170 -17.19 9.28 9.30
N ARG A 171 -18.46 9.48 9.64
CA ARG A 171 -18.94 10.70 10.31
C ARG A 171 -18.29 10.88 11.68
N SER A 172 -18.24 9.82 12.48
CA SER A 172 -17.56 9.86 13.79
C SER A 172 -16.08 10.21 13.66
N LEU A 173 -15.40 9.71 12.62
CA LEU A 173 -14.01 10.09 12.33
C LEU A 173 -13.90 11.56 11.91
N PHE A 174 -14.82 12.04 11.07
CA PHE A 174 -14.85 13.44 10.61
C PHE A 174 -15.04 14.45 11.75
N GLU A 175 -15.83 14.12 12.78
CA GLU A 175 -15.95 14.97 13.96
C GLU A 175 -14.62 15.15 14.70
N ARG A 176 -13.74 14.15 14.64
CA ARG A 176 -12.38 14.14 15.22
C ARG A 176 -11.30 14.70 14.30
N ARG A 177 -11.65 15.36 13.18
CA ARG A 177 -10.70 15.87 12.18
C ARG A 177 -9.63 16.84 12.71
N SER A 178 -9.82 17.41 13.90
CA SER A 178 -8.77 18.23 14.54
C SER A 178 -7.55 17.40 14.95
N GLU A 179 -7.71 16.09 15.17
CA GLU A 179 -6.61 15.14 15.47
C GLU A 179 -5.72 14.88 14.24
N ALA A 180 -6.11 15.35 13.04
CA ALA A 180 -5.31 15.23 11.82
C ALA A 180 -4.17 16.25 11.70
N ARG A 181 -4.12 17.23 12.61
CA ARG A 181 -3.19 18.36 12.56
C ARG A 181 -1.91 18.08 13.31
#